data_AF-A0AA42QT54-F1
#
_entry.id   AF-A0AA42QT54-F1
#
_cell.length_a   1.000
_cell.length_b   1.000
_cell.length_c   1.000
_cell.angle_alpha   90.00
_cell.angle_beta   90.00
_cell.angle_gamma   90.00
#
_symmetry.space_group_name_H-M   'P 1'
#
loop_
_entity.id
_entity.type
_entity.pdbx_description
1 polymer ?
#
loop_
_entity_poly.entity_id
_entity_poly.type
_entity_poly.pdbx_seq_one_letter_code
_entity_poly.pdbx_strand_id
1 'polypeptide(L)'
;MKKSSRNDRLATIHMGKKALNLDEDTYRDMLQHVTGKRSAKDMTMDDLLKVIQHLDQLGFSKRNFGNKPKVKLSKEALIGKIEAHLTEHKLHWNYAKGIAKQMFQKDALEFCTENELWRIVAALEYKAKRANNETRRVPRQTTRQPSADYSAD
;
A
#
# COMPACT_ATOMS: atom_id res chain seq x y z
N MET A 1 -4.85 3.14 -27.71
CA MET A 1 -4.95 2.05 -26.72
C MET A 1 -3.73 1.15 -26.84
N LYS A 2 -2.94 0.99 -25.76
CA LYS A 2 -1.82 0.03 -25.76
C LYS A 2 -2.42 -1.39 -25.71
N LYS A 3 -2.19 -2.21 -26.74
CA LYS A 3 -2.63 -3.62 -26.76
C LYS A 3 -1.91 -4.38 -25.64
N SER A 4 -2.63 -5.18 -24.86
CA SER A 4 -2.02 -6.00 -23.79
C SER A 4 -0.98 -6.95 -24.39
N SER A 5 0.19 -7.01 -23.77
CA SER A 5 1.29 -7.87 -24.23
C SER A 5 1.01 -9.35 -23.94
N ARG A 6 1.71 -10.25 -24.62
CA ARG A 6 1.67 -11.70 -24.33
C ARG A 6 1.94 -12.00 -22.85
N ASN A 7 2.93 -11.31 -22.27
CA ASN A 7 3.30 -11.48 -20.87
C ASN A 7 2.18 -11.04 -19.93
N ASP A 8 1.44 -9.97 -20.27
CA ASP A 8 0.28 -9.54 -19.49
C ASP A 8 -0.84 -10.59 -19.48
N ARG A 9 -1.00 -11.34 -20.58
CA ARG A 9 -1.97 -12.43 -20.69
C ARG A 9 -1.56 -13.64 -19.86
N LEU A 10 -0.30 -14.06 -19.96
CA LEU A 10 0.24 -15.13 -19.12
C LEU A 10 0.10 -14.80 -17.63
N ALA A 11 0.45 -13.58 -17.24
CA ALA A 11 0.24 -13.11 -15.87
C ALA A 11 -1.23 -13.17 -15.46
N THR A 12 -2.15 -12.83 -16.37
CA THR A 12 -3.60 -12.92 -16.12
C THR A 12 -4.06 -14.36 -15.92
N ILE A 13 -3.57 -15.30 -16.73
CA ILE A 13 -3.88 -16.73 -16.57
C ILE A 13 -3.34 -17.26 -15.23
N HIS A 14 -2.11 -16.92 -14.85
CA HIS A 14 -1.54 -17.32 -13.56
C HIS A 14 -2.30 -16.70 -12.37
N MET A 15 -2.76 -15.45 -12.50
CA MET A 15 -3.65 -14.85 -11.50
C MET A 15 -4.97 -15.61 -11.40
N GLY A 16 -5.57 -15.99 -12.52
CA GLY A 16 -6.80 -16.78 -12.54
C GLY A 16 -6.63 -18.15 -11.90
N LYS A 17 -5.54 -18.87 -12.23
CA LYS A 17 -5.16 -20.13 -11.57
C LYS A 17 -5.14 -19.96 -10.05
N LYS A 18 -4.45 -18.93 -9.54
CA LYS A 18 -4.35 -18.65 -8.11
C LYS A 18 -5.70 -18.24 -7.49
N ALA A 19 -6.47 -17.41 -8.18
CA ALA A 19 -7.75 -16.89 -7.69
C ALA A 19 -8.81 -18.00 -7.57
N LEU A 20 -8.79 -18.96 -8.49
CA LEU A 20 -9.69 -20.12 -8.50
C LEU A 20 -9.11 -21.32 -7.72
N ASN A 21 -7.94 -21.16 -7.10
CA ASN A 21 -7.25 -22.21 -6.35
C ASN A 21 -7.07 -23.53 -7.13
N LEU A 22 -6.76 -23.42 -8.43
CA LEU A 22 -6.49 -24.60 -9.25
C LEU A 22 -5.09 -25.15 -8.92
N ASP A 23 -5.02 -26.43 -8.58
CA ASP A 23 -3.75 -27.14 -8.47
C ASP A 23 -3.09 -27.29 -9.86
N GLU A 24 -1.86 -27.81 -9.88
CA GLU A 24 -1.06 -27.90 -11.11
C GLU A 24 -1.67 -28.86 -12.14
N ASP A 25 -2.23 -29.98 -11.72
CA ASP A 25 -2.76 -30.99 -12.62
C ASP A 25 -4.11 -30.54 -13.18
N THR A 26 -5.02 -30.07 -12.32
CA THR A 26 -6.30 -29.48 -12.73
C THR A 26 -6.09 -28.31 -13.70
N TYR A 27 -5.09 -27.46 -13.42
CA TYR A 27 -4.73 -26.35 -14.31
C TYR A 27 -4.27 -26.86 -15.68
N ARG A 28 -3.38 -27.85 -15.75
CA ARG A 28 -2.88 -28.41 -17.01
C ARG A 28 -3.96 -29.11 -17.82
N ASP A 29 -4.87 -29.79 -17.15
CA ASP A 29 -6.00 -30.46 -17.79
C ASP A 29 -7.00 -29.45 -18.35
N MET A 30 -7.28 -28.37 -17.61
CA MET A 30 -8.07 -27.24 -18.14
C MET A 30 -7.41 -26.62 -19.37
N LEU A 31 -6.09 -26.37 -19.35
CA LEU A 31 -5.39 -25.84 -20.52
C LEU A 31 -5.48 -26.78 -21.73
N GLN A 32 -5.32 -28.08 -21.51
CA GLN A 32 -5.43 -29.10 -22.54
C GLN A 32 -6.84 -29.15 -23.12
N HIS A 33 -7.87 -29.06 -22.28
CA HIS A 33 -9.26 -29.06 -22.71
C HIS A 33 -9.61 -27.83 -23.56
N VAL A 34 -9.15 -26.64 -23.13
CA VAL A 34 -9.50 -25.38 -23.81
C VAL A 34 -8.70 -25.15 -25.09
N THR A 35 -7.45 -25.62 -25.15
CA THR A 35 -6.50 -25.25 -26.22
C THR A 35 -5.79 -26.41 -26.90
N GLY A 36 -5.94 -27.63 -26.38
CA GLY A 36 -5.19 -28.80 -26.83
C GLY A 36 -3.73 -28.85 -26.36
N LYS A 37 -3.30 -27.94 -25.47
CA LYS A 37 -1.92 -27.85 -24.98
C LYS A 37 -1.86 -27.87 -23.46
N ARG A 38 -0.92 -28.64 -22.89
CA ARG A 38 -0.70 -28.74 -21.42
C ARG A 38 0.12 -27.59 -20.82
N SER A 39 0.49 -26.58 -21.61
CA SER A 39 1.42 -25.52 -21.21
C SER A 39 1.06 -24.19 -21.86
N ALA A 40 0.89 -23.16 -21.03
CA ALA A 40 0.61 -21.81 -21.50
C ALA A 40 1.79 -21.19 -22.28
N LYS A 41 3.01 -21.72 -22.13
CA LYS A 41 4.18 -21.25 -22.87
C LYS A 41 4.05 -21.53 -24.38
N ASP A 42 3.40 -22.63 -24.74
CA ASP A 42 3.29 -23.13 -26.12
C ASP A 42 2.02 -22.61 -26.84
N MET A 43 1.22 -21.80 -26.14
CA MET A 43 -0.03 -21.23 -26.63
C MET A 43 0.20 -20.03 -27.53
N THR A 44 -0.64 -19.86 -28.56
CA THR A 44 -0.69 -18.63 -29.38
C THR A 44 -1.39 -17.50 -28.62
N MET A 45 -1.44 -16.28 -29.18
CA MET A 45 -2.19 -15.18 -28.56
C MET A 45 -3.70 -15.48 -28.46
N ASP A 46 -4.24 -16.19 -29.44
CA ASP A 46 -5.66 -16.57 -29.47
C ASP A 46 -5.96 -17.67 -28.45
N ASP A 47 -5.06 -18.65 -28.31
CA ASP A 47 -5.16 -19.67 -27.26
C ASP A 47 -5.18 -19.02 -25.86
N LEU A 48 -4.29 -18.05 -25.60
CA LEU A 48 -4.26 -17.33 -24.33
C LEU A 48 -5.55 -16.55 -24.07
N LEU A 49 -6.18 -15.99 -25.11
CA LEU A 49 -7.46 -15.32 -25.01
C LEU A 49 -8.59 -16.28 -24.64
N LYS A 50 -8.63 -17.46 -25.27
CA LYS A 50 -9.61 -18.52 -24.95
C LYS A 50 -9.49 -18.96 -23.49
N VAL A 51 -8.27 -19.16 -22.99
CA VAL A 51 -8.05 -19.53 -21.58
C VAL A 51 -8.51 -18.42 -20.65
N ILE A 52 -8.21 -17.15 -20.94
CA ILE A 52 -8.67 -16.03 -20.11
C ILE A 52 -10.20 -15.97 -20.08
N GLN A 53 -10.85 -16.15 -21.23
CA GLN A 53 -12.32 -16.18 -21.30
C GLN A 53 -12.89 -17.36 -20.51
N HIS A 54 -12.27 -18.54 -20.57
CA HIS A 54 -12.69 -19.69 -19.79
C HIS A 54 -12.53 -19.44 -18.28
N LEU A 55 -11.43 -18.81 -17.84
CA LEU A 55 -11.26 -18.43 -16.44
C LEU A 55 -12.33 -17.43 -15.98
N ASP A 56 -12.72 -16.48 -16.84
CA ASP A 56 -13.82 -15.54 -16.56
C ASP A 56 -15.17 -16.27 -16.38
N GLN A 57 -15.45 -17.27 -17.21
CA GLN A 57 -16.62 -18.14 -17.07
C GLN A 57 -16.61 -18.94 -15.75
N LEU A 58 -15.43 -19.29 -15.24
CA LEU A 58 -15.25 -19.94 -13.93
C LEU A 58 -15.32 -18.96 -12.75
N GLY A 59 -15.56 -17.67 -13.00
CA GLY A 59 -15.72 -16.65 -11.96
C GLY A 59 -14.47 -15.81 -11.68
N PHE A 60 -13.40 -15.93 -12.49
CA PHE A 60 -12.23 -15.06 -12.36
C PHE A 60 -12.40 -13.76 -13.14
N SER A 61 -12.48 -12.63 -12.43
CA SER A 61 -12.38 -11.30 -13.06
C SER A 61 -11.09 -10.59 -12.67
N LYS A 62 -10.36 -10.07 -13.67
CA LYS A 62 -9.17 -9.26 -13.44
C LYS A 62 -9.57 -7.84 -13.01
N ARG A 63 -9.41 -7.54 -11.72
CA ARG A 63 -9.53 -6.17 -11.20
C ARG A 63 -8.52 -5.25 -11.89
N ASN A 64 -9.01 -4.20 -12.54
CA ASN A 64 -8.18 -3.19 -13.18
C ASN A 64 -7.95 -2.02 -12.22
N PHE A 65 -6.87 -2.06 -11.45
CA PHE A 65 -6.46 -0.96 -10.55
C PHE A 65 -5.73 0.18 -11.28
N GLY A 66 -5.73 0.17 -12.62
CA GLY A 66 -4.92 1.09 -13.42
C GLY A 66 -3.42 0.79 -13.34
N ASN A 67 -2.63 1.54 -14.10
CA ASN A 67 -1.18 1.47 -13.99
C ASN A 67 -0.72 2.37 -12.84
N LYS A 68 0.16 1.88 -11.97
CA LYS A 68 0.84 2.72 -10.99
C LYS A 68 1.57 3.85 -11.73
N PRO A 69 1.26 5.13 -11.47
CA PRO A 69 2.01 6.24 -12.05
C PRO A 69 3.49 6.13 -11.68
N LYS A 70 4.37 6.27 -12.67
CA LYS A 70 5.82 6.31 -12.44
C LYS A 70 6.24 7.72 -12.14
N VAL A 71 5.99 8.18 -10.91
CA VAL A 71 6.45 9.50 -10.44
C VAL A 71 7.69 9.30 -9.57
N LYS A 72 8.78 10.00 -9.88
CA LYS A 72 9.93 10.11 -8.98
C LYS A 72 9.56 11.10 -7.88
N LEU A 73 9.66 10.71 -6.61
CA LEU A 73 9.56 11.67 -5.51
C LEU A 73 10.83 12.51 -5.52
N SER A 74 10.68 13.84 -5.66
CA SER A 74 11.82 14.75 -5.57
C SER A 74 12.18 15.01 -4.10
N LYS A 75 13.42 15.42 -3.88
CA LYS A 75 13.93 15.77 -2.55
C LYS A 75 13.12 16.92 -1.94
N GLU A 76 12.77 17.90 -2.76
CA GLU A 76 11.98 19.07 -2.38
C GLU A 76 10.58 18.68 -1.93
N ALA A 77 9.92 17.77 -2.65
CA ALA A 77 8.60 17.28 -2.29
C ALA A 77 8.60 16.56 -0.92
N LEU A 78 9.69 15.85 -0.61
CA LEU A 78 9.87 15.20 0.69
C LEU A 78 10.17 16.18 1.81
N ILE A 79 11.02 17.18 1.57
CA ILE A 79 11.28 18.26 2.52
C ILE A 79 9.99 19.02 2.83
N GLY A 80 9.17 19.34 1.82
CA GLY A 80 7.87 19.99 2.02
C GLY A 80 6.90 19.14 2.86
N LYS A 81 6.92 17.81 2.72
CA LYS A 81 6.15 16.93 3.61
C LYS A 81 6.67 16.93 5.05
N ILE A 82 7.99 16.94 5.24
CA ILE A 82 8.60 17.05 6.57
C ILE A 82 8.18 18.37 7.21
N GLU A 83 8.27 19.49 6.48
CA GLU A 83 7.84 20.81 6.95
C GLU A 83 6.36 20.83 7.36
N ALA A 84 5.48 20.26 6.53
CA ALA A 84 4.06 20.17 6.84
C ALA A 84 3.81 19.40 8.14
N HIS A 85 4.44 18.24 8.33
CA HIS A 85 4.33 17.47 9.58
C HIS A 85 4.88 18.23 10.79
N LEU A 86 6.03 18.91 10.63
CA LEU A 86 6.59 19.72 11.71
C LEU A 86 5.62 20.84 12.11
N THR A 87 5.02 21.52 11.14
CA THR A 87 4.05 22.60 11.37
C THR A 87 2.77 22.09 12.05
N GLU A 88 2.19 21.00 11.55
CA GLU A 88 0.97 20.40 12.11
C GLU A 88 1.15 19.99 13.58
N HIS A 89 2.33 19.48 13.94
CA HIS A 89 2.66 19.03 15.29
C HIS A 89 3.40 20.07 16.14
N LYS A 90 3.55 21.31 15.66
CA LYS A 90 4.28 22.40 16.34
C LYS A 90 5.71 22.00 16.76
N LEU A 91 6.39 21.26 15.89
CA LEU A 91 7.77 20.80 16.08
C LEU A 91 8.74 21.70 15.30
N HIS A 92 9.94 21.88 15.84
CA HIS A 92 11.00 22.63 15.15
C HIS A 92 11.80 21.75 14.18
N TRP A 93 12.43 22.35 13.17
CA TRP A 93 13.32 21.67 12.22
C TRP A 93 14.44 20.85 12.87
N ASN A 94 14.90 21.26 14.05
CA ASN A 94 15.89 20.51 14.83
C ASN A 94 15.42 19.10 15.20
N TYR A 95 14.10 18.88 15.34
CA TYR A 95 13.55 17.56 15.59
C TYR A 95 13.78 16.62 14.39
N ALA A 96 13.51 17.09 13.17
CA ALA A 96 13.78 16.32 11.95
C ALA A 96 15.29 16.09 11.73
N LYS A 97 16.13 17.10 12.00
CA LYS A 97 17.60 16.93 11.98
C LYS A 97 18.07 15.89 13.01
N GLY A 98 17.46 15.86 14.19
CA GLY A 98 17.72 14.84 15.20
C GLY A 98 17.39 13.43 14.71
N ILE A 99 16.26 13.24 14.01
CA ILE A 99 15.91 11.96 13.39
C ILE A 99 16.96 11.58 12.32
N ALA A 100 17.36 12.52 11.47
CA ALA A 100 18.39 12.29 10.45
C ALA A 100 19.73 11.87 11.08
N LYS A 101 20.13 12.52 12.17
CA LYS A 101 21.35 12.18 12.91
C LYS A 101 21.26 10.80 13.55
N GLN A 102 20.14 10.45 14.17
CA GLN A 102 19.97 9.14 14.82
C GLN A 102 19.88 7.99 13.82
N MET A 103 19.17 8.16 12.71
CA MET A 103 18.95 7.10 11.74
C MET A 103 20.07 6.96 10.71
N PHE A 104 20.68 8.07 10.30
CA PHE A 104 21.57 8.14 9.15
C PHE A 104 22.89 8.87 9.42
N GLN A 105 23.13 9.32 10.65
CA GLN A 105 24.37 10.03 11.04
C GLN A 105 24.62 11.30 10.22
N LYS A 106 23.55 11.96 9.76
CA LYS A 106 23.62 13.20 8.98
C LYS A 106 23.11 14.38 9.79
N ASP A 107 23.94 15.43 9.90
CA ASP A 107 23.61 16.62 10.69
C ASP A 107 22.62 17.57 9.97
N ALA A 108 22.47 17.45 8.65
CA ALA A 108 21.56 18.25 7.85
C ALA A 108 20.74 17.41 6.86
N LEU A 109 19.47 17.79 6.67
CA LEU A 109 18.53 17.14 5.75
C LEU A 109 18.97 17.26 4.28
N GLU A 110 19.74 18.29 3.96
CA GLU A 110 20.33 18.48 2.62
C GLU A 110 21.35 17.42 2.24
N PHE A 111 21.93 16.70 3.21
CA PHE A 111 22.81 15.56 2.93
C PHE A 111 22.04 14.24 2.79
N CYS A 112 20.75 14.23 3.11
CA CYS A 112 19.93 13.02 3.04
C CYS A 112 19.57 12.69 1.58
N THR A 113 19.51 11.40 1.27
CA THR A 113 18.96 10.89 0.00
C THR A 113 17.43 10.92 0.03
N GLU A 114 16.78 10.78 -1.12
CA GLU A 114 15.31 10.76 -1.20
C GLU A 114 14.71 9.63 -0.35
N ASN A 115 15.36 8.46 -0.33
CA ASN A 115 14.90 7.35 0.49
C ASN A 115 15.03 7.64 1.99
N GLU A 116 16.12 8.27 2.42
CA GLU A 116 16.31 8.66 3.83
C GLU A 116 15.29 9.72 4.25
N LEU A 117 15.04 10.73 3.42
CA LEU A 117 13.99 11.72 3.69
C LEU A 117 12.60 11.07 3.75
N TRP A 118 12.29 10.13 2.85
CA TRP A 118 11.04 9.35 2.91
C TRP A 118 10.92 8.56 4.22
N ARG A 119 12.01 7.97 4.72
CA ARG A 119 12.04 7.29 6.02
C ARG A 119 11.79 8.25 7.19
N ILE A 120 12.31 9.48 7.12
CA ILE A 120 12.04 10.53 8.12
C ILE A 120 10.54 10.89 8.12
N VAL A 121 9.94 11.09 6.94
CA VAL A 121 8.48 11.31 6.82
C VAL A 121 7.71 10.16 7.47
N ALA A 122 8.06 8.91 7.15
CA ALA A 122 7.41 7.73 7.73
C ALA A 122 7.54 7.67 9.27
N ALA A 123 8.70 8.05 9.82
CA ALA A 123 8.91 8.11 11.27
C ALA A 123 8.00 9.16 11.94
N LEU A 124 7.86 10.34 11.32
CA LEU A 124 6.96 11.39 11.78
C LEU A 124 5.49 10.95 11.75
N GLU A 125 5.04 10.35 10.65
CA GLU A 125 3.68 9.81 10.52
C GLU A 125 3.38 8.73 11.57
N TYR A 126 4.32 7.82 11.82
CA TYR A 126 4.14 6.76 12.82
C TYR A 126 3.98 7.34 14.22
N LYS A 127 4.79 8.35 14.58
CA LYS A 127 4.67 9.06 15.86
C LYS A 127 3.31 9.75 15.98
N ALA A 128 2.85 10.43 14.93
CA ALA A 128 1.54 11.09 14.90
C ALA A 128 0.40 10.09 15.09
N LYS A 129 0.44 8.94 14.40
CA LYS A 129 -0.55 7.86 14.55
C LYS A 129 -0.54 7.28 15.96
N ARG A 130 0.62 7.10 16.58
CA ARG A 130 0.74 6.61 17.96
C ARG A 130 0.07 7.59 18.93
N ALA A 131 0.37 8.88 18.83
CA ALA A 131 -0.26 9.91 19.66
C ALA A 131 -1.78 9.92 19.51
N ASN A 132 -2.29 9.90 18.26
CA ASN A 132 -3.73 9.88 18.00
C ASN A 132 -4.43 8.62 18.54
N ASN A 133 -3.78 7.46 18.47
CA ASN A 133 -4.33 6.22 19.02
C ASN A 133 -4.34 6.25 20.56
N GLU A 134 -3.31 6.85 21.18
CA GLU A 134 -3.24 7.03 22.64
C GLU A 134 -4.31 8.02 23.13
N THR A 135 -4.52 9.15 22.44
CA THR A 135 -5.60 10.11 22.74
C THR A 135 -6.99 9.49 22.61
N ARG A 136 -7.22 8.63 21.61
CA ARG A 136 -8.51 7.92 21.42
C ARG A 136 -8.82 6.90 22.50
N ARG A 137 -7.80 6.39 23.21
CA ARG A 137 -7.96 5.33 24.22
C ARG A 137 -8.30 5.85 25.61
N VAL A 138 -8.24 7.16 25.85
CA VAL A 138 -8.57 7.75 27.17
C VAL A 138 -10.09 8.04 27.24
N PRO A 139 -10.87 7.36 28.11
CA PRO A 139 -12.28 7.70 28.30
C PRO A 139 -12.37 9.06 28.98
N ARG A 140 -13.23 9.95 28.46
CA ARG A 140 -13.60 11.22 29.07
C ARG A 140 -14.41 10.94 30.35
N GLN A 141 -13.74 10.64 31.46
CA GLN A 141 -14.35 10.60 32.79
C GLN A 141 -13.55 11.47 33.74
N THR A 142 -13.96 12.73 33.87
CA THR A 142 -13.86 13.52 35.11
C THR A 142 -14.62 14.84 34.94
N THR A 143 -15.95 14.75 34.83
CA THR A 143 -16.83 15.81 35.35
C THR A 143 -17.42 15.26 36.64
N ARG A 144 -16.71 15.47 37.75
CA ARG A 144 -17.36 15.44 39.06
C ARG A 144 -18.22 16.69 39.11
N GLN A 145 -19.54 16.54 38.98
CA GLN A 145 -20.46 17.60 39.39
C GLN A 145 -20.31 17.81 40.90
N PRO A 146 -20.32 19.06 41.40
CA PRO A 146 -20.45 19.31 42.82
C PRO A 146 -21.89 18.96 43.21
N SER A 147 -22.06 18.02 44.14
CA SER A 147 -23.35 17.71 44.74
C SER A 147 -23.81 18.89 45.59
N ALA A 148 -24.73 19.69 45.04
CA ALA A 148 -25.67 20.45 45.83
C ALA A 148 -26.68 19.45 46.40
N ASP A 149 -26.69 19.28 47.71
CA ASP A 149 -27.85 18.97 48.56
C ASP A 149 -27.37 18.36 49.88
N TYR A 150 -27.34 19.20 50.92
CA TYR A 150 -27.68 18.77 52.28
C TYR A 150 -28.13 19.99 53.09
N SER A 151 -29.44 20.17 53.15
CA SER A 151 -30.17 20.98 54.14
C SER A 151 -31.37 20.17 54.61
N ALA A 152 -31.76 20.39 55.88
CA ALA A 152 -32.69 19.67 56.75
C ALA A 152 -31.93 18.73 57.71
N ASP A 153 -31.91 18.93 59.03
CA ASP A 153 -32.77 19.68 59.97
C ASP A 153 -31.94 20.45 61.01
#